data_AF-A0A545ATT9-F1
#
_entry.id   AF-A0A545ATT9-F1
#
_cell.length_a   1.000
_cell.length_b   1.000
_cell.length_c   1.000
_cell.angle_alpha   90.00
_cell.angle_beta   90.00
_cell.angle_gamma   90.00
#
_symmetry.space_group_name_H-M   'P 1'
#
loop_
_entity.id
_entity.type
_entity.pdbx_description
1 polymer ?
#
loop_
_entity_poly.entity_id
_entity_poly.type
_entity_poly.pdbx_seq_one_letter_code
_entity_poly.pdbx_strand_id
1 'polypeptide(L)'
;MTGPSPLSPTPQHPLVVQGRSEQITYDGAWVTIQDPGQPSRPGDRRAPIEDITDVEIKAARFGGRQVRIEYARGSDRPSLTVAFKGNQQESLAVLVAAINAARDAIHSPRPPVSPAPADAGDELRRLWQLVQRGEISREQFEDAKGRLFR
;
A
#
# COMPACT_ATOMS: atom_id res chain seq x y z
N MET A 1 -17.37 18.51 29.38
CA MET A 1 -17.39 17.10 28.96
C MET A 1 -16.52 17.01 27.72
N THR A 2 -15.28 16.58 27.88
CA THR A 2 -14.26 16.55 26.83
C THR A 2 -14.34 15.19 26.14
N GLY A 3 -14.74 15.16 24.87
CA GLY A 3 -14.81 13.93 24.08
C GLY A 3 -13.39 13.38 23.81
N PRO A 4 -13.22 12.04 23.75
CA PRO A 4 -11.93 11.46 23.40
C PRO A 4 -11.59 11.81 21.94
N SER A 5 -10.46 12.47 21.74
CA SER A 5 -9.86 12.70 20.42
C SER A 5 -9.74 11.36 19.67
N PRO A 6 -10.10 11.29 18.37
CA PRO A 6 -9.77 10.12 17.58
C PRO A 6 -8.25 9.98 17.58
N LEU A 7 -7.75 8.83 18.03
CA LEU A 7 -6.35 8.45 17.92
C LEU A 7 -5.95 8.62 16.46
N SER A 8 -5.07 9.59 16.17
CA SER A 8 -4.41 9.68 14.87
C SER A 8 -3.85 8.31 14.52
N PRO A 9 -4.04 7.79 13.30
CA PRO A 9 -3.43 6.53 12.91
C PRO A 9 -1.94 6.65 13.15
N THR A 10 -1.41 5.76 14.00
CA THR A 10 0.00 5.67 14.35
C THR A 10 0.83 5.78 13.07
N PRO A 11 1.87 6.63 13.01
CA PRO A 11 2.76 6.64 11.87
C PRO A 11 3.33 5.22 11.76
N GLN A 12 3.03 4.53 10.66
CA GLN A 12 3.72 3.27 10.35
C GLN A 12 5.20 3.62 10.31
N HIS A 13 5.99 3.01 11.20
CA HIS A 13 7.42 3.29 11.28
C HIS A 13 8.02 3.02 9.89
N PRO A 14 8.81 3.96 9.33
CA PRO A 14 9.36 3.78 8.00
C PRO A 14 10.23 2.52 7.98
N LEU A 15 10.04 1.66 6.98
CA LEU A 15 10.88 0.51 6.75
C LEU A 15 12.22 0.98 6.20
N VAL A 16 13.27 0.83 7.00
CA VAL A 16 14.63 1.22 6.63
C VAL A 16 15.46 -0.03 6.44
N VAL A 17 16.10 -0.18 5.28
CA VAL A 17 17.03 -1.27 5.01
C VAL A 17 18.38 -0.70 4.58
N GLN A 18 19.42 -1.08 5.33
CA GLN A 18 20.79 -0.66 5.10
C GLN A 18 21.39 -1.42 3.90
N GLY A 19 21.71 -0.70 2.83
CA GLY A 19 22.48 -1.22 1.70
C GLY A 19 23.99 -1.15 1.94
N ARG A 20 24.76 -1.40 0.87
CA ARG A 20 26.22 -1.46 0.91
C ARG A 20 26.85 -0.08 1.10
N SER A 21 26.29 0.94 0.45
CA SER A 21 26.75 2.34 0.51
C SER A 21 25.65 3.31 0.90
N GLU A 22 24.39 2.94 0.67
CA GLU A 22 23.21 3.79 0.85
C GLU A 22 22.14 2.98 1.59
N GLN A 23 21.17 3.65 2.20
CA GLN A 23 19.99 3.02 2.75
C GLN A 23 18.78 3.29 1.85
N ILE A 24 17.86 2.32 1.82
CA ILE A 24 16.53 2.50 1.23
C ILE A 24 15.53 2.66 2.37
N THR A 25 14.63 3.61 2.23
CA THR A 25 13.58 3.91 3.21
C THR A 25 12.23 3.90 2.51
N TYR A 26 11.24 3.24 3.11
CA TYR A 26 9.85 3.27 2.68
C TYR A 26 8.95 3.76 3.82
N ASP A 27 8.23 4.86 3.61
CA ASP A 27 7.41 5.53 4.64
C ASP A 27 5.90 5.33 4.47
N GLY A 28 5.46 4.54 3.49
CA GLY A 28 4.05 4.41 3.13
C GLY A 28 3.72 5.10 1.80
N ALA A 29 4.28 6.28 1.57
CA ALA A 29 4.03 7.09 0.37
C ALA A 29 5.24 7.17 -0.57
N TRP A 30 6.46 7.19 -0.03
CA TRP A 30 7.68 7.32 -0.84
C TRP A 30 8.66 6.19 -0.59
N VAL A 31 9.39 5.84 -1.65
CA VAL A 31 10.65 5.11 -1.56
C VAL A 31 11.79 6.09 -1.76
N THR A 32 12.70 6.18 -0.79
CA THR A 32 13.84 7.11 -0.79
C THR A 32 15.15 6.36 -0.64
N ILE A 33 16.12 6.66 -1.49
CA ILE A 33 17.53 6.25 -1.34
C ILE A 33 18.32 7.45 -0.84
N GLN A 34 19.03 7.24 0.26
CA GLN A 34 19.83 8.28 0.92
C GLN A 34 21.07 7.69 1.59
N ASP A 35 22.00 8.56 1.98
CA ASP A 35 23.14 8.17 2.81
C ASP A 35 22.66 7.60 4.15
N PRO A 36 23.35 6.59 4.69
CA PRO A 36 22.89 5.92 5.88
C PRO A 36 22.93 6.80 7.12
N GLY A 37 21.88 6.73 7.93
CA GLY A 37 21.74 7.54 9.15
C GLY A 37 21.44 9.03 8.92
N GLN A 38 21.26 9.44 7.66
CA GLN A 38 20.88 10.81 7.32
C GLN A 38 19.36 10.93 7.15
N PRO A 39 18.75 12.06 7.55
CA PRO A 39 17.36 12.35 7.21
C PRO A 39 17.24 12.62 5.71
N SER A 40 16.04 12.40 5.16
CA SER A 40 15.77 12.66 3.74
C SER A 40 15.92 14.13 3.40
N ARG A 41 16.62 14.44 2.30
CA ARG A 41 16.96 15.80 1.87
C ARG A 41 16.35 16.12 0.50
N PRO A 42 16.11 17.41 0.20
CA PRO A 42 15.83 17.87 -1.15
C PRO A 42 17.04 17.64 -2.05
N GLY A 43 17.01 16.54 -2.82
CA GLY A 43 18.11 16.09 -3.67
C GLY A 43 18.31 14.58 -3.64
N ASP A 44 17.80 13.92 -2.60
CA ASP A 44 17.81 12.47 -2.49
C ASP A 44 16.99 11.84 -3.61
N ARG A 45 17.37 10.62 -3.98
CA ARG A 45 16.69 9.88 -5.05
C ARG A 45 15.43 9.24 -4.48
N ARG A 46 14.27 9.71 -4.94
CA ARG A 46 12.97 9.30 -4.40
C ARG A 46 11.96 9.07 -5.51
N ALA A 47 11.10 8.09 -5.28
CA ALA A 47 10.00 7.71 -6.15
C ALA A 47 8.74 7.56 -5.29
N PRO A 48 7.60 8.16 -5.67
CA PRO A 48 6.34 7.93 -4.97
C PRO A 48 5.82 6.54 -5.33
N ILE A 49 5.15 5.86 -4.40
CA ILE A 49 4.64 4.50 -4.63
C ILE A 49 3.69 4.43 -5.82
N GLU A 50 2.89 5.48 -6.04
CA GLU A 50 1.95 5.58 -7.16
C GLU A 50 2.64 5.52 -8.52
N ASP A 51 3.89 5.98 -8.62
CA ASP A 51 4.64 5.94 -9.87
C ASP A 51 5.41 4.63 -10.06
N ILE A 52 5.53 3.79 -9.02
CA ILE A 52 6.33 2.55 -9.12
C ILE A 52 5.65 1.56 -10.05
N THR A 53 6.36 1.24 -11.14
CA THR A 53 5.89 0.30 -12.14
C THR A 53 6.42 -1.11 -11.94
N ASP A 54 7.62 -1.27 -11.36
CA ASP A 54 8.23 -2.58 -11.14
C ASP A 54 9.21 -2.55 -9.97
N VAL A 55 9.31 -3.67 -9.24
CA VAL A 55 10.27 -3.86 -8.14
C VAL A 55 10.88 -5.25 -8.25
N GLU A 56 12.20 -5.29 -8.44
CA GLU A 56 12.92 -6.52 -8.72
C GLU A 56 14.14 -6.68 -7.80
N ILE A 57 14.38 -7.91 -7.36
CA ILE A 57 15.60 -8.31 -6.65
C ILE A 57 16.50 -9.08 -7.62
N LYS A 58 17.67 -8.53 -7.93
CA LYS A 58 18.71 -9.15 -8.77
C LYS A 58 19.94 -9.53 -7.96
N ALA A 59 20.77 -10.42 -8.53
CA ALA A 59 22.10 -10.67 -8.00
C ALA A 59 23.00 -9.44 -8.25
N ALA A 60 23.76 -9.00 -7.25
CA ALA A 60 24.68 -7.88 -7.42
C ALA A 60 26.01 -8.35 -8.06
N ARG A 61 26.60 -7.51 -8.92
CA ARG A 61 27.84 -7.81 -9.68
C ARG A 61 29.04 -8.22 -8.82
N PHE A 62 29.10 -7.75 -7.57
CA PHE A 62 30.23 -7.98 -6.65
C PHE A 62 29.80 -8.76 -5.39
N GLY A 63 28.84 -9.66 -5.54
CA GLY A 63 28.24 -10.45 -4.45
C GLY A 63 27.13 -9.70 -3.70
N GLY A 64 26.17 -10.48 -3.18
CA GLY A 64 24.97 -9.96 -2.51
C GLY A 64 23.78 -9.81 -3.46
N ARG A 65 22.81 -8.99 -3.07
CA ARG A 65 21.57 -8.73 -3.82
C ARG A 65 21.45 -7.25 -4.15
N GLN A 66 20.68 -6.92 -5.17
CA GLN A 66 20.42 -5.55 -5.60
C GLN A 66 18.91 -5.42 -5.78
N VAL A 67 18.32 -4.39 -5.20
CA VAL A 67 16.94 -4.00 -5.53
C VAL A 67 16.98 -2.94 -6.60
N ARG A 68 16.17 -3.14 -7.62
CA ARG A 68 15.88 -2.19 -8.68
C ARG A 68 14.39 -1.86 -8.63
N ILE A 69 14.08 -0.58 -8.57
CA ILE A 69 12.71 -0.05 -8.55
C ILE A 69 12.56 0.84 -9.76
N GLU A 70 11.71 0.44 -10.70
CA GLU A 70 11.37 1.23 -11.87
C GLU A 70 10.11 2.03 -11.58
N TYR A 71 10.10 3.30 -11.97
CA TYR A 71 8.97 4.19 -11.74
C TYR A 71 8.73 5.07 -12.96
N ALA A 72 7.47 5.42 -13.20
CA ALA A 72 7.06 6.27 -14.29
C ALA A 72 7.35 7.74 -13.95
N ARG A 73 8.07 8.45 -14.82
CA ARG A 73 8.24 9.91 -14.68
C ARG A 73 8.16 10.56 -16.05
N GLY A 74 6.96 10.99 -16.44
CA GLY A 74 6.69 11.46 -17.80
C GLY A 74 6.83 10.32 -18.81
N SER A 75 7.51 10.57 -19.94
CA SER A 75 7.75 9.55 -20.97
C SER A 75 8.93 8.63 -20.68
N ASP A 76 9.71 8.90 -19.62
CA ASP A 76 10.89 8.12 -19.24
C ASP A 76 10.57 7.14 -18.10
N ARG A 77 11.36 6.07 -17.98
CA ARG A 77 11.26 5.07 -16.91
C ARG A 77 12.57 5.03 -16.11
N PRO A 78 12.82 6.03 -15.25
CA PRO A 78 13.98 6.00 -14.38
C PRO A 78 13.91 4.80 -13.42
N SER A 79 15.08 4.41 -12.89
CA SER A 79 15.15 3.35 -11.89
C SER A 79 16.02 3.73 -10.70
N LEU A 80 15.50 3.44 -9.50
CA LEU A 80 16.21 3.51 -8.24
C LEU A 80 16.89 2.17 -8.02
N THR A 81 18.18 2.16 -7.68
CA THR A 81 18.92 0.92 -7.53
C THR A 81 19.82 0.96 -6.31
N VAL A 82 19.71 -0.04 -5.42
CA VAL A 82 20.53 -0.18 -4.21
C VAL A 82 21.08 -1.59 -4.12
N ALA A 83 22.39 -1.72 -3.85
CA ALA A 83 23.03 -3.00 -3.58
C ALA A 83 23.06 -3.29 -2.08
N PHE A 84 22.85 -4.53 -1.69
CA PHE A 84 22.75 -5.02 -0.31
C PHE A 84 23.79 -6.11 -0.04
N LYS A 85 24.26 -6.14 1.20
CA LYS A 85 25.09 -7.23 1.71
C LYS A 85 24.22 -8.48 1.91
N GLY A 86 24.82 -9.67 1.84
CA GLY A 86 24.10 -10.95 1.90
C GLY A 86 23.30 -11.18 3.21
N ASN A 87 23.67 -10.50 4.29
CA ASN A 87 23.00 -10.59 5.59
C ASN A 87 21.68 -9.80 5.68
N GLN A 88 21.31 -9.03 4.65
CA GLN A 88 20.07 -8.23 4.63
C GLN A 88 18.94 -8.89 3.83
N GLN A 89 19.06 -10.17 3.51
CA GLN A 89 18.13 -10.86 2.61
C GLN A 89 16.68 -10.87 3.14
N GLU A 90 16.48 -11.06 4.44
CA GLU A 90 15.13 -11.05 5.06
C GLU A 90 14.54 -9.65 5.07
N SER A 91 15.28 -8.66 5.57
CA SER A 91 14.86 -7.24 5.57
C SER A 91 14.51 -6.75 4.17
N LEU A 92 15.28 -7.18 3.16
CA LEU A 92 15.05 -6.85 1.76
C LEU A 92 13.75 -7.45 1.24
N ALA A 93 13.47 -8.72 1.58
CA ALA A 93 12.24 -9.39 1.19
C ALA A 93 11.01 -8.70 1.82
N VAL A 94 11.09 -8.33 3.10
CA VAL A 94 10.02 -7.59 3.80
C VAL A 94 9.78 -6.24 3.14
N LEU A 95 10.84 -5.48 2.85
CA LEU A 95 10.72 -4.19 2.19
C LEU A 95 10.08 -4.31 0.80
N VAL A 96 10.56 -5.24 -0.03
CA VAL A 96 10.03 -5.45 -1.37
C VAL A 96 8.57 -5.92 -1.34
N ALA A 97 8.22 -6.79 -0.39
CA ALA A 97 6.83 -7.20 -0.19
C ALA A 97 5.93 -6.02 0.22
N ALA A 98 6.40 -5.14 1.10
CA ALA A 98 5.64 -3.96 1.53
C ALA A 98 5.42 -2.96 0.38
N ILE A 99 6.46 -2.69 -0.42
CA ILE A 99 6.37 -1.80 -1.59
C ILE A 99 5.42 -2.40 -2.63
N ASN A 100 5.53 -3.71 -2.93
CA ASN A 100 4.63 -4.37 -3.88
C ASN A 100 3.18 -4.37 -3.39
N ALA A 101 2.93 -4.68 -2.12
CA ALA A 101 1.58 -4.64 -1.55
C ALA A 101 0.97 -3.23 -1.63
N ALA A 102 1.75 -2.18 -1.36
CA ALA A 102 1.28 -0.80 -1.46
C ALA A 102 1.04 -0.38 -2.91
N ARG A 103 1.95 -0.72 -3.83
CA ARG A 103 1.79 -0.50 -5.27
C ARG A 103 0.53 -1.19 -5.78
N ASP A 104 0.34 -2.46 -5.43
CA ASP A 104 -0.81 -3.26 -5.86
C ASP A 104 -2.10 -2.72 -5.24
N ALA A 105 -2.09 -2.18 -4.03
CA ALA A 105 -3.27 -1.53 -3.46
C ALA A 105 -3.71 -0.26 -4.22
N ILE A 106 -2.77 0.44 -4.87
CA ILE A 106 -3.04 1.63 -5.69
C ILE A 106 -3.47 1.25 -7.11
N HIS A 107 -2.78 0.27 -7.72
CA HIS A 107 -2.96 -0.10 -9.12
C HIS A 107 -3.95 -1.24 -9.36
N SER A 108 -4.28 -2.01 -8.32
CA SER A 108 -5.37 -2.97 -8.45
C SER A 108 -6.67 -2.19 -8.63
N PRO A 109 -7.46 -2.46 -9.69
CA PRO A 109 -8.85 -2.06 -9.69
C PRO A 109 -9.44 -2.69 -8.44
N ARG A 110 -9.79 -1.85 -7.45
CA ARG A 110 -10.34 -2.27 -6.16
C ARG A 110 -11.26 -3.46 -6.41
N PRO A 111 -10.89 -4.71 -6.05
CA PRO A 111 -11.83 -5.80 -6.20
C PRO A 111 -13.07 -5.39 -5.43
N PRO A 112 -14.29 -5.59 -5.96
CA PRO A 112 -15.49 -5.32 -5.19
C PRO A 112 -15.28 -6.03 -3.87
N VAL A 113 -15.23 -5.25 -2.80
CA VAL A 113 -15.04 -5.71 -1.43
C VAL A 113 -15.97 -6.90 -1.26
N SER A 114 -15.39 -8.10 -1.21
CA SER A 114 -16.16 -9.28 -0.82
C SER A 114 -16.57 -9.00 0.62
N PRO A 115 -17.87 -8.91 0.91
CA PRO A 115 -18.32 -8.50 2.22
C PRO A 115 -17.79 -9.52 3.24
N ALA A 116 -17.09 -8.99 4.25
CA ALA A 116 -16.98 -9.63 5.56
C ALA A 116 -18.39 -10.08 6.02
N PRO A 117 -18.51 -11.10 6.89
CA PRO A 117 -19.80 -11.65 7.32
C PRO A 117 -20.78 -10.51 7.62
N ALA A 118 -21.89 -10.51 6.87
CA ALA A 118 -22.81 -9.40 6.76
C ALA A 118 -23.30 -8.95 8.13
N ASP A 119 -22.78 -7.82 8.59
CA ASP A 119 -23.43 -7.04 9.64
C ASP A 119 -24.79 -6.59 9.08
N ALA A 120 -25.84 -6.63 9.90
CA ALA A 120 -27.20 -6.28 9.48
C ALA A 120 -27.27 -4.87 8.85
N GLY A 121 -26.35 -3.97 9.21
CA GLY A 121 -26.22 -2.65 8.58
C GLY A 121 -25.71 -2.69 7.14
N ASP A 122 -24.86 -3.64 6.77
CA ASP A 122 -24.31 -3.75 5.42
C ASP A 122 -25.32 -4.40 4.46
N GLU A 123 -26.07 -5.40 4.91
CA GLU A 123 -27.18 -5.97 4.14
C GLU A 123 -28.32 -4.96 3.95
N LEU A 124 -28.62 -4.13 4.95
CA LEU A 124 -29.59 -3.04 4.83
C LEU A 124 -29.14 -2.02 3.77
N ARG A 125 -27.85 -1.69 3.73
CA ARG A 125 -27.27 -0.79 2.72
C ARG A 125 -27.36 -1.41 1.32
N ARG A 126 -27.13 -2.71 1.18
CA ARG A 126 -27.28 -3.45 -0.08
C ARG A 126 -28.72 -3.44 -0.58
N LEU A 127 -29.69 -3.72 0.29
CA LEU A 127 -31.12 -3.67 -0.05
C LEU A 127 -31.55 -2.27 -0.48
N TRP A 128 -31.02 -1.22 0.16
CA TRP A 128 -31.32 0.16 -0.20
C TRP A 128 -30.78 0.53 -1.58
N GLN A 129 -29.60 0.01 -1.94
CA GLN A 129 -29.04 0.19 -3.29
C GLN A 129 -29.90 -0.48 -4.37
N LEU A 130 -30.51 -1.63 -4.09
CA LEU A 130 -31.43 -2.31 -5.03
C LEU A 130 -32.71 -1.51 -5.25
N VAL A 131 -33.24 -0.85 -4.21
CA VAL A 131 -34.39 0.07 -4.34
C VAL A 131 -34.04 1.27 -5.21
N GLN A 132 -32.86 1.88 -5.00
CA GLN A 132 -32.41 3.05 -5.78
C GLN A 132 -32.21 2.71 -7.26
N ARG A 133 -31.87 1.46 -7.58
CA ARG A 133 -31.75 0.95 -8.94
C ARG A 133 -33.10 0.50 -9.54
N GLY A 134 -34.17 0.53 -8.76
CA GLY A 134 -35.50 0.07 -9.18
C GLY A 134 -35.61 -1.46 -9.33
N GLU A 135 -34.63 -2.21 -8.83
CA GLU A 135 -34.59 -3.68 -8.95
C GLU A 135 -35.53 -4.36 -7.94
N ILE A 136 -35.84 -3.68 -6.82
CA ILE A 136 -36.85 -4.11 -5.86
C ILE A 136 -37.74 -2.92 -5.44
N SER A 137 -39.01 -3.20 -5.15
CA SER A 137 -39.96 -2.18 -4.66
C SER A 137 -39.74 -1.86 -3.17
N ARG A 138 -40.20 -0.70 -2.73
CA ARG A 138 -40.07 -0.26 -1.33
C ARG A 138 -40.72 -1.22 -0.33
N GLU A 139 -41.82 -1.88 -0.73
CA GLU A 139 -42.47 -2.92 0.09
C GLU A 139 -41.59 -4.19 0.23
N GLN A 140 -40.88 -4.58 -0.83
CA GLN A 140 -39.95 -5.71 -0.80
C GLN A 140 -38.72 -5.41 0.07
N PHE A 141 -38.30 -4.14 0.12
CA PHE A 141 -37.24 -3.69 1.01
C PHE A 141 -37.64 -3.79 2.49
N GLU A 142 -38.84 -3.35 2.86
CA GLU A 142 -39.31 -3.42 4.26
C GLU A 142 -39.52 -4.87 4.74
N ASP A 143 -39.98 -5.78 3.87
CA ASP A 143 -40.05 -7.22 4.20
C ASP A 143 -38.66 -7.83 4.44
N ALA A 144 -37.69 -7.53 3.57
CA ALA A 144 -36.31 -8.01 3.70
C ALA A 144 -35.60 -7.44 4.93
N LYS A 145 -35.82 -6.15 5.22
CA LYS A 145 -35.37 -5.50 6.47
C LYS A 145 -35.98 -6.17 7.69
N GLY A 146 -37.28 -6.50 7.67
CA GLY A 146 -37.93 -7.23 8.76
C GLY A 146 -37.32 -8.60 9.05
N ARG A 147 -36.77 -9.28 8.03
CA ARG A 147 -36.07 -10.58 8.19
C ARG A 147 -34.67 -10.44 8.76
N LEU A 148 -33.99 -9.32 8.52
CA LEU A 148 -32.63 -9.03 8.98
C LEU A 148 -32.53 -8.72 10.48
N PHE A 149 -33.59 -8.19 11.07
CA PHE A 149 -33.63 -7.75 12.47
C PHE A 149 -34.56 -8.62 13.34
N ARG A 150 -34.83 -9.85 12.93
CA ARG A 150 -35.70 -10.80 13.64
C ARG A 150 -34.90 -11.77 14.51
#